data_AF-A0A9X6INH4-F1
#
_entry.id   AF-A0A9X6INH4-F1
#
_cell.length_a   1.000
_cell.length_b   1.000
_cell.length_c   1.000
_cell.angle_alpha   90.00
_cell.angle_beta   90.00
_cell.angle_gamma   90.00
#
_symmetry.space_group_name_H-M   'P 1'
#
loop_
_entity.id
_entity.type
_entity.pdbx_description
1 polymer ?
#
loop_
_entity_poly.entity_id
_entity_poly.type
_entity_poly.pdbx_seq_one_letter_code
_entity_poly.pdbx_strand_id
1 'polypeptide(L)' 'MNNLEVTQKLSQLKKQKSEVIANQQLIQKQAKRYENTNPVALKESAKELLYWLDVEQEINREIKKFIKLSKLEEAKYV' A
#
# COMPACT_ATOMS: atom_id res chain seq x y z
N MET A 1 -17.63 -8.97 14.12
CA MET A 1 -16.27 -9.33 13.67
C MET A 1 -15.51 -9.80 14.88
N ASN A 2 -14.86 -10.95 14.81
CA ASN A 2 -14.07 -11.51 15.92
C ASN A 2 -12.60 -11.06 15.79
N ASN A 3 -11.85 -10.99 16.89
CA ASN A 3 -10.45 -10.57 16.92
C ASN A 3 -9.53 -11.30 15.90
N LEU A 4 -9.77 -12.58 15.65
CA LEU A 4 -9.11 -13.39 14.62
C LEU A 4 -9.33 -12.84 13.21
N GLU A 5 -10.55 -12.43 12.87
CA GLU A 5 -10.90 -11.86 11.56
C GLU A 5 -10.22 -10.49 11.37
N VAL A 6 -10.17 -9.67 12.42
CA VAL A 6 -9.43 -8.39 12.43
C VAL A 6 -7.94 -8.64 12.17
N THR A 7 -7.35 -9.61 12.87
CA THR A 7 -5.93 -9.94 12.78
C THR A 7 -5.56 -10.48 11.39
N GLN A 8 -6.36 -11.39 10.84
CA GLN A 8 -6.16 -11.92 9.49
C GLN A 8 -6.25 -10.81 8.43
N LYS A 9 -7.24 -9.92 8.55
CA LYS A 9 -7.38 -8.80 7.61
C LYS A 9 -6.21 -7.82 7.70
N LEU A 10 -5.74 -7.50 8.91
CA LEU A 10 -4.53 -6.68 9.10
C LEU A 10 -3.29 -7.32 8.48
N SER A 11 -3.12 -8.64 8.60
CA SER A 11 -2.02 -9.38 7.97
C SER A 11 -2.07 -9.26 6.45
N GLN A 12 -3.26 -9.46 5.86
CA GLN A 12 -3.48 -9.32 4.42
C GLN A 12 -3.15 -7.90 3.93
N LEU A 13 -3.63 -6.87 4.63
CA LEU A 13 -3.39 -5.47 4.27
C LEU A 13 -1.91 -5.09 4.33
N LYS A 14 -1.19 -5.60 5.34
CA LYS A 14 0.27 -5.41 5.44
C LYS A 14 1.00 -6.05 4.25
N LYS A 15 0.60 -7.26 3.85
CA LYS A 15 1.16 -7.93 2.66
C LYS A 15 0.90 -7.12 1.38
N GLN A 16 -0.33 -6.66 1.18
CA GLN A 16 -0.69 -5.81 0.03
C GLN A 16 0.13 -4.51 0.01
N LYS A 17 0.34 -3.88 1.17
CA LYS A 17 1.19 -2.69 1.27
C LYS A 17 2.63 -2.98 0.81
N SER A 18 3.21 -4.12 1.22
CA SER A 18 4.55 -4.51 0.78
C SER A 18 4.64 -4.71 -0.73
N GLU A 19 3.62 -5.30 -1.35
CA GLU A 19 3.53 -5.48 -2.80
C GLU A 19 3.44 -4.13 -3.54
N VAL A 20 2.64 -3.18 -3.02
CA VAL A 20 2.54 -1.82 -3.57
C VAL A 20 3.89 -1.11 -3.52
N ILE A 21 4.61 -1.17 -2.39
CA ILE A 21 5.94 -0.56 -2.26
C ILE A 21 6.92 -1.18 -3.25
N ALA A 22 6.87 -2.50 -3.46
CA ALA A 22 7.73 -3.18 -4.44
C ALA A 22 7.45 -2.68 -5.87
N ASN A 23 6.18 -2.46 -6.23
CA ASN A 23 5.80 -1.90 -7.53
C ASN A 23 6.30 -0.45 -7.70
N GLN A 24 6.14 0.40 -6.68
CA GLN A 24 6.67 1.76 -6.70
C GLN A 24 8.20 1.76 -6.93
N GLN A 25 8.94 0.89 -6.24
CA GLN A 25 10.39 0.77 -6.41
C GLN A 25 10.79 0.30 -7.80
N LEU A 26 10.04 -0.66 -8.37
CA LEU A 26 10.26 -1.15 -9.72
C LEU A 26 10.09 -0.03 -10.75
N ILE A 27 9.01 0.74 -10.64
CA ILE A 27 8.71 1.87 -11.54
C ILE A 27 9.79 2.94 -11.42
N GLN A 28 10.21 3.29 -10.21
CA GLN A 28 11.30 4.25 -10.00
C GLN A 28 12.62 3.77 -10.64
N LYS A 29 12.93 2.47 -10.55
CA LYS A 29 14.11 1.88 -11.19
C LYS A 29 14.02 1.92 -12.72
N GLN A 30 12.82 1.73 -13.28
CA GLN A 30 12.58 1.85 -14.71
C GLN A 30 12.70 3.30 -15.18
N ALA A 31 12.07 4.24 -14.47
CA ALA A 31 12.12 5.67 -14.74
C ALA A 31 13.57 6.20 -14.84
N LYS A 32 14.46 5.76 -13.94
CA LYS A 32 15.89 6.10 -13.97
C LYS A 32 16.60 5.69 -15.27
N ARG A 33 16.14 4.63 -15.96
CA ARG A 33 16.71 4.23 -17.25
C ARG A 33 16.29 5.15 -18.39
N TYR A 34 15.16 5.84 -18.23
CA TYR A 34 14.55 6.70 -19.25
C TYR A 34 14.85 8.19 -19.08
N GLU A 35 15.41 8.59 -17.93
CA GLU A 35 15.60 9.98 -17.49
C GLU A 35 16.19 10.91 -18.57
N ASN A 36 17.12 10.40 -19.39
CA ASN A 36 17.78 11.18 -20.46
C ASN A 36 17.56 10.62 -21.87
N THR A 37 16.70 9.62 -22.04
CA THR A 37 16.59 8.87 -23.29
C THR A 37 15.17 8.84 -23.84
N ASN A 38 14.15 8.84 -22.98
CA ASN A 38 12.76 8.72 -23.41
C ASN A 38 11.81 9.51 -22.48
N PRO A 39 11.51 10.77 -22.80
CA PRO A 39 10.64 11.61 -21.97
C PRO A 39 9.19 11.11 -21.92
N VAL A 40 8.73 10.38 -22.96
CA VAL A 40 7.38 9.78 -22.97
C VAL A 40 7.33 8.64 -21.94
N ALA A 41 8.30 7.74 -21.95
CA ALA A 41 8.38 6.66 -20.97
C ALA A 41 8.51 7.20 -19.54
N LEU A 42 9.27 8.28 -19.33
CA LEU A 42 9.38 8.94 -18.03
C LEU A 42 8.03 9.48 -17.54
N LYS A 43 7.24 10.10 -18.43
CA LYS A 43 5.90 10.59 -18.12
C LYS A 43 4.93 9.46 -17.76
N GLU A 44 4.98 8.33 -18.47
CA GLU A 44 4.16 7.16 -18.13
C GLU A 44 4.57 6.55 -16.80
N SER A 45 5.87 6.39 -16.51
CA SER A 45 6.34 5.96 -15.19
C SER A 45 5.89 6.88 -14.06
N ALA A 46 5.83 8.20 -14.28
CA ALA A 46 5.32 9.14 -13.29
C ALA A 46 3.82 8.94 -13.00
N LYS A 47 3.01 8.69 -14.04
CA LYS A 47 1.57 8.39 -13.88
C LYS A 47 1.35 7.07 -13.13
N GLU A 48 2.10 6.03 -13.49
CA GLU A 48 2.03 4.74 -12.80
C GLU A 48 2.44 4.86 -11.33
N LEU A 49 3.49 5.64 -11.05
CA LEU A 49 3.91 5.89 -9.67
C LEU A 49 2.83 6.62 -8.86
N LEU A 50 2.17 7.62 -9.44
CA LEU A 50 1.03 8.32 -8.81
C LEU A 50 -0.11 7.35 -8.49
N TYR A 51 -0.47 6.49 -9.44
CA TYR A 51 -1.48 5.45 -9.21
C TYR A 51 -1.12 4.56 -8.00
N TRP A 52 0.11 4.07 -7.93
CA TRP A 52 0.52 3.21 -6.80
C TRP A 52 0.64 3.96 -5.48
N LEU A 53 0.91 5.27 -5.49
CA LEU A 53 0.85 6.10 -4.28
C LEU A 53 -0.59 6.22 -3.77
N ASP A 54 -1.57 6.40 -4.66
CA ASP A 54 -2.98 6.46 -4.30
C ASP A 54 -3.46 5.12 -3.71
N VAL A 55 -3.07 4.00 -4.33
CA VAL A 55 -3.35 2.66 -3.80
C VAL A 55 -2.73 2.47 -2.41
N GLU A 56 -1.49 2.91 -2.19
CA GLU A 56 -0.84 2.83 -0.88
C GLU A 56 -1.58 3.66 0.18
N GLN A 57 -2.06 4.85 -0.18
CA GLN A 57 -2.83 5.69 0.73
C GLN A 57 -4.12 5.00 1.17
N GLU A 58 -4.83 4.33 0.25
CA GLU A 58 -6.06 3.61 0.58
C GLU A 58 -5.80 2.41 1.49
N ILE A 59 -4.78 1.60 1.19
CA ILE A 59 -4.37 0.50 2.07
C ILE A 59 -3.98 1.03 3.46
N ASN A 60 -3.28 2.16 3.55
CA ASN A 60 -2.92 2.78 4.81
C ASN A 60 -4.15 3.25 5.61
N ARG A 61 -5.18 3.76 4.95
CA ARG A 61 -6.47 4.12 5.60
C ARG A 61 -7.17 2.89 6.14
N GLU A 62 -7.22 1.81 5.37
CA GLU A 62 -7.80 0.54 5.82
C GLU A 62 -7.03 -0.04 7.01
N ILE A 63 -5.70 -0.09 6.96
CA ILE A 63 -4.86 -0.55 8.09
C ILE A 63 -5.18 0.26 9.36
N LYS A 64 -5.26 1.60 9.27
CA LYS A 64 -5.61 2.45 10.42
C LYS A 64 -7.00 2.12 10.97
N LYS A 65 -7.98 1.86 10.11
CA LYS A 65 -9.34 1.46 10.52
C LYS A 65 -9.31 0.13 11.27
N PHE A 66 -8.64 -0.88 10.75
CA PHE A 66 -8.57 -2.20 11.38
C PHE A 66 -7.74 -2.21 12.66
N ILE A 67 -6.68 -1.39 12.78
CA ILE A 67 -5.95 -1.21 14.05
C ILE A 67 -6.87 -0.66 15.14
N LYS A 68 -7.71 0.34 14.81
CA LYS A 68 -8.69 0.88 15.76
C LYS A 68 -9.71 -0.19 16.17
N LEU A 69 -10.19 -0.99 15.23
CA LEU A 69 -11.11 -2.10 15.51
C LEU A 69 -10.47 -3.17 16.41
N SER A 70 -9.20 -3.53 16.18
CA SER A 70 -8.46 -4.49 17.02
C SER A 70 -8.46 -4.07 18.49
N LYS A 71 -8.13 -2.79 18.75
CA LYS A 71 -8.10 -2.23 20.11
C LYS A 71 -9.47 -2.24 20.79
N LEU A 72 -10.54 -1.98 20.02
CA LEU A 72 -11.91 -2.01 20.54
C LEU A 72 -12.37 -3.44 20.84
N GLU A 73 -11.99 -4.42 20.01
CA GLU A 73 -12.26 -5.83 20.28
C GLU A 73 -11.49 -6.30 21.52
N GLU A 74 -10.21 -5.98 21.64
CA GLU A 74 -9.40 -6.29 22.84
C GLU A 74 -10.02 -5.74 24.13
N ALA A 75 -10.52 -4.50 24.11
CA ALA A 75 -11.16 -3.87 25.27
C ALA A 75 -12.50 -4.51 25.69
N LYS A 76 -13.16 -5.30 24.83
CA LYS A 76 -14.38 -6.04 25.20
C LYS A 76 -14.10 -7.29 26.02
N TYR A 77 -12.87 -7.78 26.00
CA TYR A 77 -12.45 -9.00 26.69
C TYR A 77 -11.62 -8.71 27.96
N VAL A 78 -11.56 -7.44 28.39
CA VAL A 78 -10.98 -6.95 29.66
C VAL A 78 -12.11 -6.57 30.62
#